data_AF-A0A357FKX2-F1
#
_entry.id   AF-A0A357FKX2-F1
#
_cell.length_a   1.000
_cell.length_b   1.000
_cell.length_c   1.000
_cell.angle_alpha   90.00
_cell.angle_beta   90.00
_cell.angle_gamma   90.00
#
_symmetry.space_group_name_H-M   'P 1'
#
loop_
_entity.id
_entity.type
_entity.pdbx_description
1 polymer ?
#
loop_
_entity_poly.entity_id
_entity_poly.type
_entity_poly.pdbx_seq_one_letter_code
_entity_poly.pdbx_strand_id
1 'polypeptide(L)'
;KRFLPGITFPDTLEVTSKPQDLIPKTDLLIIAVPSQSLRKNIGAISSYVSASTIIVSASKGLESTSGMRMTEIIKEEIPNLSPDNICVLSGPNLSNEILAGKPSSSVICSINLTTAKS
;
A
#
# COMPACT_ATOMS: atom_id res chain seq x y z
N LYS A 1 0.46 13.05 -16.24
CA LYS A 1 1.38 12.14 -16.98
C LYS A 1 2.85 12.36 -16.58
N ARG A 2 3.23 12.15 -15.30
CA ARG A 2 4.62 12.43 -14.84
C ARG A 2 5.42 11.18 -14.45
N PHE A 3 4.77 10.04 -14.23
CA PHE A 3 5.42 8.85 -13.69
C PHE A 3 5.53 7.66 -14.67
N LEU A 4 4.65 7.55 -15.68
CA LEU A 4 4.62 6.44 -16.65
C LEU A 4 4.19 6.91 -18.06
N PRO A 5 5.05 7.64 -18.81
CA PRO A 5 4.73 8.05 -20.17
C PRO A 5 4.73 6.84 -21.12
N GLY A 6 3.70 6.71 -21.96
CA GLY A 6 3.65 5.70 -23.04
C GLY A 6 3.05 4.34 -22.66
N ILE A 7 2.44 4.21 -21.48
CA ILE A 7 1.82 2.96 -21.04
C ILE A 7 0.30 3.06 -21.12
N THR A 8 -0.30 2.03 -21.73
CA THR A 8 -1.74 1.80 -21.73
C THR A 8 -2.11 1.14 -20.41
N PHE A 9 -3.01 1.76 -19.65
CA PHE A 9 -3.59 1.14 -18.46
C PHE A 9 -4.77 0.24 -18.87
N PRO A 10 -5.07 -0.82 -18.11
CA PRO A 10 -6.26 -1.64 -18.35
C PRO A 10 -7.53 -0.79 -18.25
N ASP A 11 -8.56 -1.13 -19.03
CA ASP A 11 -9.86 -0.43 -18.99
C ASP A 11 -10.56 -0.56 -17.63
N THR A 12 -10.14 -1.53 -16.81
CA THR A 12 -10.62 -1.75 -15.44
C THR A 12 -9.95 -0.85 -14.39
N LEU A 13 -8.98 0.00 -14.78
CA LEU A 13 -8.32 0.92 -13.87
C LEU A 13 -9.10 2.23 -13.75
N GLU A 14 -9.63 2.48 -12.56
CA GLU A 14 -10.29 3.73 -12.23
C GLU A 14 -9.42 4.65 -11.38
N VAL A 15 -9.46 5.95 -11.67
CA VAL A 15 -8.74 6.98 -10.90
C VAL A 15 -9.76 7.87 -10.20
N THR A 16 -9.60 8.02 -8.89
CA THR A 16 -10.49 8.83 -8.06
C THR A 16 -9.72 9.82 -7.21
N SER A 17 -10.36 10.93 -6.86
CA SER A 17 -9.92 11.87 -5.82
C SER A 17 -10.79 11.79 -4.55
N LYS A 18 -11.70 10.81 -4.47
CA LYS A 18 -12.65 10.60 -3.38
C LYS A 18 -12.43 9.23 -2.71
N PRO A 19 -11.35 9.05 -1.95
CA PRO A 19 -11.04 7.77 -1.30
C PRO A 19 -12.15 7.29 -0.34
N GLN A 20 -12.90 8.21 0.26
CA GLN A 20 -13.99 7.91 1.19
C GLN A 20 -15.13 7.07 0.59
N ASP A 21 -15.33 7.12 -0.73
CA ASP A 21 -16.43 6.41 -1.40
C ASP A 21 -16.07 4.94 -1.68
N LEU A 22 -14.77 4.62 -1.69
CA LEU A 22 -14.21 3.33 -2.12
C LEU A 22 -13.58 2.55 -0.98
N ILE A 23 -12.76 3.18 -0.14
CA ILE A 23 -12.01 2.48 0.93
C ILE A 23 -12.92 1.64 1.84
N PRO A 24 -14.13 2.10 2.26
CA PRO A 24 -14.99 1.29 3.12
C PRO A 24 -15.48 -0.02 2.49
N LYS A 25 -15.40 -0.15 1.16
CA LYS A 25 -15.83 -1.32 0.38
C LYS A 25 -14.66 -2.16 -0.13
N THR A 26 -13.44 -1.85 0.32
CA THR A 26 -12.22 -2.45 -0.17
C THR A 26 -11.66 -3.45 0.83
N ASP A 27 -11.48 -4.69 0.38
CA ASP A 27 -10.85 -5.75 1.18
C ASP A 27 -9.32 -5.61 1.22
N LEU A 28 -8.70 -5.07 0.16
CA LEU A 28 -7.26 -4.93 0.01
C LEU A 28 -6.85 -3.52 -0.43
N LEU A 29 -6.05 -2.84 0.40
CA LEU A 29 -5.52 -1.51 0.13
C LEU A 29 -4.00 -1.55 -0.03
N ILE A 30 -3.49 -1.22 -1.23
CA ILE A 30 -2.05 -1.12 -1.50
C ILE A 30 -1.60 0.33 -1.38
N ILE A 31 -0.61 0.58 -0.53
CA ILE A 31 -0.03 1.91 -0.29
C ILE A 31 1.35 2.01 -0.94
N ALA A 32 1.43 2.77 -2.04
CA ALA A 32 2.63 2.97 -2.85
C ALA A 32 3.00 4.46 -2.95
N VAL A 33 3.19 5.12 -1.80
CA VAL A 33 3.53 6.55 -1.71
C VAL A 33 4.94 6.72 -1.14
N PRO A 34 5.63 7.84 -1.38
CA PRO A 34 6.91 8.09 -0.72
C PRO A 34 6.81 8.03 0.81
N SER A 35 7.77 7.41 1.49
CA SER A 35 7.78 7.19 2.94
C SER A 35 7.60 8.47 3.76
N GLN A 36 8.12 9.61 3.28
CA GLN A 36 7.97 10.92 3.94
C GLN A 36 6.53 11.44 3.92
N SER A 37 5.71 10.97 2.97
CA SER A 37 4.31 11.36 2.84
C SER A 37 3.35 10.35 3.47
N LEU A 38 3.85 9.18 3.89
CA LEU A 38 3.00 8.06 4.32
C LEU A 38 2.09 8.47 5.47
N ARG A 39 2.65 8.99 6.57
CA ARG A 39 1.87 9.34 7.76
C ARG A 39 0.70 10.26 7.43
N LYS A 40 0.97 11.36 6.71
CA LYS A 40 -0.06 12.31 6.27
C LYS A 40 -1.15 11.62 5.43
N ASN A 41 -0.76 10.74 4.51
CA ASN A 41 -1.71 10.06 3.63
C ASN A 41 -2.56 9.05 4.39
N ILE A 42 -1.99 8.30 5.33
CA ILE A 42 -2.74 7.34 6.15
C ILE A 42 -3.68 8.08 7.10
N GLY A 43 -3.23 9.14 7.78
CA GLY A 43 -4.09 9.95 8.65
C GLY A 43 -5.28 10.57 7.90
N ALA A 44 -5.14 10.87 6.61
CA ALA A 44 -6.23 11.40 5.78
C ALA A 44 -7.30 10.35 5.40
N ILE A 45 -6.97 9.06 5.48
CA ILE A 45 -7.89 7.97 5.07
C ILE A 45 -8.26 7.03 6.22
N SER A 46 -7.63 7.17 7.39
CA SER A 46 -7.74 6.24 8.52
C SER A 46 -9.18 6.01 8.96
N SER A 47 -10.02 7.04 8.93
CA SER A 47 -11.44 6.97 9.30
C SER A 47 -12.31 6.18 8.33
N TYR A 48 -11.82 5.92 7.11
CA TYR A 48 -12.54 5.15 6.09
C TYR A 48 -12.11 3.67 6.06
N VAL A 49 -10.99 3.33 6.69
CA VAL A 49 -10.45 1.98 6.70
C VAL A 49 -11.24 1.09 7.65
N SER A 50 -11.80 0.00 7.12
CA SER A 50 -12.45 -1.03 7.92
C SER A 50 -11.41 -1.83 8.71
N ALA A 51 -11.79 -2.33 9.89
CA ALA A 51 -10.95 -3.24 10.68
C ALA A 51 -10.61 -4.55 9.93
N SER A 52 -11.43 -4.94 8.95
CA SER A 52 -11.22 -6.12 8.10
C SER A 52 -10.32 -5.87 6.89
N THR A 53 -10.03 -4.62 6.54
CA THR A 53 -9.23 -4.28 5.35
C THR A 53 -7.78 -4.74 5.55
N ILE A 54 -7.23 -5.43 4.57
CA ILE A 54 -5.80 -5.76 4.50
C ILE A 54 -5.06 -4.57 3.88
N ILE A 55 -4.02 -4.09 4.54
CA ILE A 55 -3.13 -3.04 4.04
C ILE A 55 -1.78 -3.63 3.64
N VAL A 56 -1.37 -3.38 2.40
CA VAL A 56 -0.04 -3.74 1.89
C VAL A 56 0.76 -2.47 1.65
N SER A 57 1.82 -2.25 2.43
CA SER A 57 2.78 -1.18 2.16
C SER A 57 3.79 -1.63 1.11
N ALA A 58 3.75 -1.03 -0.08
CA ALA A 58 4.79 -1.15 -1.10
C ALA A 58 5.89 -0.09 -0.97
N SER A 59 5.79 0.74 0.06
CA SER A 59 6.68 1.87 0.33
C SER A 59 7.83 1.37 1.20
N LYS A 60 9.06 1.43 0.68
CA LYS A 60 10.26 1.01 1.42
C LYS A 60 10.85 2.17 2.21
N GLY A 61 11.31 1.90 3.43
CA GLY A 61 12.13 2.82 4.21
C GLY A 61 11.60 3.06 5.63
N LEU A 62 12.22 4.03 6.29
CA LEU A 62 11.83 4.55 7.60
C LEU A 62 11.38 5.99 7.42
N GLU A 63 10.50 6.46 8.30
CA GLU A 63 10.20 7.89 8.35
C GLU A 63 11.39 8.62 8.95
N SER A 64 11.92 9.59 8.22
CA SER A 64 13.15 10.30 8.60
C SER A 64 13.04 11.10 9.89
N THR A 65 11.83 11.50 10.28
CA THR A 65 11.57 12.29 11.49
C THR A 65 11.49 11.44 12.75
N SER A 66 10.82 10.29 12.71
CA SER A 66 10.61 9.43 13.89
C SER A 66 11.52 8.20 13.94
N GLY A 67 12.14 7.82 12.82
CA GLY A 67 12.83 6.54 12.67
C GLY A 67 11.89 5.33 12.59
N MET A 68 10.57 5.53 12.59
CA MET A 68 9.58 4.45 12.58
C MET A 68 9.49 3.77 11.21
N ARG A 69 9.23 2.46 11.25
CA ARG A 69 8.90 1.65 10.09
C ARG A 69 7.51 2.00 9.59
N MET A 70 7.31 1.84 8.28
CA MET A 70 6.02 2.15 7.64
C MET A 70 4.84 1.38 8.27
N THR A 71 5.06 0.15 8.70
CA THR A 71 4.06 -0.67 9.39
C THR A 71 3.68 -0.12 10.76
N GLU A 72 4.65 0.45 11.49
CA GLU A 72 4.43 1.06 12.80
C GLU A 72 3.61 2.33 12.63
N ILE A 73 3.90 3.14 11.61
CA ILE A 73 3.13 4.33 11.27
C ILE A 73 1.69 3.97 10.89
N ILE A 74 1.49 2.95 10.05
CA ILE A 74 0.14 2.49 9.68
C ILE A 74 -0.64 2.06 10.92
N LYS A 75 0.00 1.35 11.86
CA LYS A 75 -0.65 0.91 13.09
C LYS A 75 -0.94 2.06 14.05
N GLU A 76 -0.07 3.06 14.12
CA GLU A 76 -0.28 4.28 14.92
C GLU A 76 -1.46 5.10 14.38
N GLU A 77 -1.51 5.32 13.07
CA GLU A 77 -2.56 6.11 12.43
C GLU A 77 -3.91 5.38 12.33
N ILE A 78 -3.91 4.05 12.39
CA ILE A 78 -5.13 3.21 12.38
C ILE A 78 -5.12 2.24 13.58
N PRO A 79 -5.41 2.73 14.80
CA PRO A 79 -5.30 1.92 16.02
C PRO A 79 -6.15 0.65 16.01
N ASN A 80 -7.32 0.70 15.35
CA ASN A 80 -8.28 -0.40 15.29
C ASN A 80 -7.91 -1.49 14.28
N LEU A 81 -6.92 -1.27 13.42
CA LEU A 81 -6.48 -2.26 12.43
C LEU A 81 -5.63 -3.33 13.10
N SER A 82 -5.97 -4.61 12.93
CA SER A 82 -5.11 -5.70 13.44
C SER A 82 -3.72 -5.62 12.78
N PRO A 83 -2.62 -5.79 13.54
CA PRO A 83 -1.30 -5.98 12.95
C PRO A 83 -1.27 -7.10 11.89
N ASP A 84 -2.11 -8.13 12.03
CA ASP A 84 -2.20 -9.26 11.09
C ASP A 84 -2.69 -8.85 9.69
N ASN A 85 -3.37 -7.70 9.62
CA ASN A 85 -3.87 -7.12 8.39
C ASN A 85 -2.85 -6.16 7.75
N ILE A 86 -1.66 -5.99 8.33
CA ILE A 86 -0.61 -5.13 7.79
C ILE A 86 0.51 -5.99 7.18
N CYS A 87 0.74 -5.80 5.88
CA CYS A 87 1.76 -6.50 5.11
C CYS A 87 2.73 -5.51 4.48
N VAL A 88 3.93 -5.98 4.16
CA VAL A 88 4.94 -5.21 3.42
C VAL A 88 5.28 -5.95 2.15
N LEU A 89 5.20 -5.24 1.03
CA LEU A 89 5.69 -5.72 -0.25
C LEU A 89 7.17 -5.32 -0.39
N SER A 90 8.06 -6.31 -0.36
CA SER A 90 9.50 -6.09 -0.51
C SER A 90 10.08 -6.97 -1.62
N GLY A 91 10.55 -6.36 -2.70
CA GLY A 91 11.27 -7.01 -3.80
C GLY A 91 11.99 -5.97 -4.66
N PRO A 92 12.76 -6.33 -5.69
CA PRO A 92 13.31 -5.37 -6.67
C PRO A 92 12.14 -4.75 -7.45
N ASN A 93 11.48 -3.76 -6.83
CA ASN A 93 10.24 -3.13 -7.31
C ASN A 93 10.59 -2.02 -8.31
N LEU A 94 11.42 -2.34 -9.30
CA LEU A 94 11.69 -1.49 -10.45
C LEU A 94 10.41 -1.48 -11.26
N SER A 95 9.66 -0.38 -11.20
CA SER A 95 8.52 -0.11 -12.09
C SER A 95 8.86 -0.49 -13.54
N ASN A 96 10.10 -0.28 -13.98
CA ASN A 96 10.63 -0.70 -15.29
C ASN A 96 10.59 -2.21 -15.58
N GLU A 97 10.67 -3.10 -14.59
CA GLU A 97 10.67 -4.57 -14.79
C GLU A 97 9.25 -5.13 -14.92
N ILE A 98 8.29 -4.61 -14.14
CA ILE A 98 6.86 -4.95 -14.25
C ILE A 98 6.33 -4.49 -15.62
N LEU A 99 6.73 -3.29 -16.06
CA LEU A 99 6.34 -2.72 -17.36
C LEU A 99 6.95 -3.45 -18.55
N ALA A 100 8.04 -4.18 -18.35
CA ALA A 100 8.73 -4.95 -19.39
C ALA A 100 8.16 -6.38 -19.57
N GLY A 101 7.08 -6.75 -18.85
CA GLY A 101 6.48 -8.08 -18.94
C GLY A 101 7.38 -9.22 -18.46
N LYS A 102 8.46 -8.91 -17.72
CA LYS A 102 9.35 -9.92 -17.15
C LYS A 102 8.72 -10.51 -15.89
N PRO A 103 8.88 -11.80 -15.60
CA PRO A 103 8.38 -12.40 -14.36
C PRO A 103 9.03 -11.68 -13.16
N SER A 104 8.29 -10.79 -12.51
CA SER A 104 8.75 -10.09 -11.32
C SER A 104 8.37 -10.92 -10.08
N SER A 105 9.37 -11.46 -9.39
CA SER A 105 9.18 -12.11 -8.10
C SER A 105 8.99 -11.03 -7.02
N SER A 106 7.73 -10.67 -6.75
CA SER A 106 7.38 -9.78 -5.65
C SER A 106 7.06 -10.61 -4.41
N VAL A 107 7.82 -10.41 -3.33
CA VAL A 107 7.57 -11.09 -2.05
C VAL A 107 6.61 -10.23 -1.23
N ILE A 108 5.44 -10.78 -0.93
CA ILE A 108 4.52 -10.23 0.08
C ILE A 108 4.92 -10.84 1.42
N CYS A 109 5.39 -10.00 2.35
CA CYS A 109 5.67 -10.42 3.72
C CYS A 109 4.49 -9.99 4.60
N SER A 110 3.82 -10.97 5.21
CA SER A 110 2.78 -10.76 6.21
C SER A 110 3.17 -11.47 7.50
N ILE A 111 2.74 -10.93 8.64
CA ILE A 111 2.87 -11.63 9.92
C ILE A 111 1.88 -12.80 10.04
N ASN A 112 0.91 -12.92 9.12
CA ASN A 112 -0.04 -14.03 9.05
C ASN A 112 0.01 -14.73 7.68
N LEU A 113 0.20 -16.05 7.69
CA LEU A 113 0.30 -16.91 6.50
C LEU A 113 -0.93 -16.86 5.58
N THR A 114 -2.09 -16.46 6.10
CA THR A 114 -3.36 -16.39 5.36
C THR A 114 -3.40 -15.17 4.43
N THR A 115 -2.82 -14.05 4.89
CA THR A 115 -2.74 -12.78 4.14
C THR A 115 -1.65 -12.80 3.07
N ALA A 116 -0.65 -13.70 3.19
CA ALA A 116 0.40 -13.87 2.19
C ALA A 116 -0.01 -14.72 0.97
N LYS A 117 -1.18 -15.37 1.00
CA LYS A 117 -1.66 -16.33 -0.03
C LYS A 117 -2.95 -15.92 -0.74
N SER A 118 -3.57 -14.81 -0.34
CA SER A 118 -4.85 -14.33 -0.90
C SER A 118 -4.62 -13.34 -2.04
#